data_AF-G2Y047-F1
#
_entry.id   AF-G2Y047-F1
#
_cell.length_a   1.000
_cell.length_b   1.000
_cell.length_c   1.000
_cell.angle_alpha   90.00
_cell.angle_beta   90.00
_cell.angle_gamma   90.00
#
_symmetry.space_group_name_H-M   'P 1'
#
loop_
_entity.id
_entity.type
_entity.pdbx_description
1 polymer ?
#
loop_
_entity_poly.entity_id
_entity_poly.type
_entity_poly.pdbx_seq_one_letter_code
_entity_poly.pdbx_strand_id
1 'polypeptide(L)'
;MEQRKEDITRRPLYVYDLPQDILATLARKDDSNDSNDDTYQADANPPTDTIERVTQTKPGDVGSKSCSLCGVNFYTVEDQKSHVRSDFHNYNLKQKIRGAKAVTEIEFEKLVGDLDESLSGSDSSDTEEDEEDGGRKETTLSSLLKKQAKTANS
;
A
#
# COMPACT_ATOMS: atom_id res chain seq x y z
N MET A 1 -17.79 20.91 19.66
CA MET A 1 -17.54 20.42 18.29
C MET A 1 -16.49 21.25 17.56
N GLU A 2 -16.35 22.54 17.86
CA GLU A 2 -15.33 23.45 17.30
C GLU A 2 -13.87 23.00 17.51
N GLN A 3 -13.50 22.58 18.73
CA GLN A 3 -12.14 22.12 19.05
C GLN A 3 -11.65 20.99 18.13
N ARG A 4 -12.53 20.07 17.70
CA ARG A 4 -12.14 18.97 16.80
C ARG A 4 -11.94 19.41 15.35
N LYS A 5 -12.64 20.46 14.90
CA LYS A 5 -12.39 21.08 13.59
C LYS A 5 -11.04 21.79 13.59
N GLU A 6 -10.74 22.52 14.65
CA GLU A 6 -9.45 23.21 14.82
C GLU A 6 -8.28 22.21 14.79
N ASP A 7 -8.39 21.08 15.49
CA ASP A 7 -7.34 20.06 15.51
C ASP A 7 -7.10 19.36 14.17
N ILE A 8 -8.14 19.19 13.33
CA ILE A 8 -8.00 18.62 11.98
C ILE A 8 -7.26 19.59 11.04
N THR A 9 -7.50 20.89 11.17
CA THR A 9 -6.83 21.90 10.34
C THR A 9 -5.39 22.20 10.75
N ARG A 10 -4.96 21.74 11.94
CA ARG A 10 -3.58 21.91 12.44
C ARG A 10 -2.57 20.98 11.76
N ARG A 11 -3.01 19.96 11.02
CA ARG A 11 -2.14 18.99 10.35
C ARG A 11 -2.39 19.01 8.83
N PRO A 12 -1.35 18.80 8.01
CA PRO A 12 -1.54 18.66 6.56
C PRO A 12 -2.43 17.45 6.26
N LEU A 13 -3.47 17.66 5.45
CA LEU A 13 -4.43 16.63 5.06
C LEU A 13 -3.97 15.92 3.79
N TYR A 14 -3.84 14.60 3.86
CA TYR A 14 -3.46 13.75 2.72
C TYR A 14 -4.71 13.12 2.13
N VAL A 15 -4.91 13.26 0.81
CA VAL A 15 -6.11 12.75 0.10
C VAL A 15 -6.35 11.25 0.35
N TYR A 16 -5.29 10.45 0.46
CA TYR A 16 -5.37 9.01 0.68
C TYR A 16 -5.46 8.60 2.16
N ASP A 17 -5.39 9.53 3.11
CA ASP A 17 -5.48 9.30 4.55
C ASP A 17 -6.33 10.40 5.22
N LEU A 18 -7.49 10.68 4.63
CA LEU A 18 -8.47 11.61 5.17
C LEU A 18 -9.29 10.95 6.29
N PRO A 19 -9.50 11.62 7.43
CA PRO A 19 -10.41 11.14 8.47
C PRO A 19 -11.82 10.91 7.93
N GLN A 20 -12.50 9.87 8.42
CA GLN A 20 -13.84 9.49 7.98
C GLN A 20 -14.86 10.64 8.11
N ASP A 21 -14.73 11.45 9.16
CA ASP A 21 -15.57 12.62 9.39
C ASP A 21 -15.47 13.64 8.22
N ILE A 22 -14.28 13.80 7.63
CA ILE A 22 -14.08 14.68 6.48
C ILE A 22 -14.59 14.00 5.22
N LEU A 23 -14.22 12.74 4.98
CA LEU A 23 -14.68 11.98 3.81
C LEU A 23 -16.21 11.96 3.69
N ALA A 24 -16.93 11.79 4.81
CA ALA A 24 -18.38 11.76 4.84
C ALA A 24 -19.05 13.13 4.56
N THR A 25 -18.30 14.23 4.71
CA THR A 25 -18.81 15.60 4.50
C THR A 25 -18.35 16.23 3.19
N LEU A 26 -17.49 15.55 2.42
CA LEU A 26 -17.07 16.02 1.10
C LEU A 26 -18.28 16.04 0.16
N ALA A 27 -18.62 17.23 -0.34
CA ALA A 27 -19.61 17.44 -1.38
C ALA A 27 -18.95 18.06 -2.60
N ARG A 28 -19.44 17.73 -3.80
CA ARG A 28 -19.04 18.43 -5.02
C ARG A 28 -19.45 19.89 -4.88
N LYS A 29 -18.48 20.80 -5.01
CA LYS A 29 -18.79 22.22 -5.14
C LYS A 29 -19.25 22.44 -6.58
N ASP A 30 -20.54 22.67 -6.78
CA ASP A 30 -21.04 23.17 -8.06
C ASP A 30 -20.67 24.65 -8.16
N ASP A 31 -19.67 24.98 -8.97
CA ASP A 31 -19.36 26.37 -9.35
C ASP A 31 -20.39 26.88 -10.38
N SER A 32 -21.68 26.78 -10.03
CA SER A 32 -22.78 27.34 -10.79
C SER A 32 -22.94 28.80 -10.42
N ASN A 33 -22.06 29.65 -10.96
CA ASN A 33 -22.44 31.03 -11.27
C ASN A 33 -23.09 31.13 -12.66
N ASP A 34 -23.60 30.01 -13.19
CA ASP A 34 -24.42 30.00 -14.39
C ASP A 34 -25.78 29.42 -14.03
N SER A 35 -26.76 30.31 -14.01
CA SER A 35 -28.17 29.98 -13.91
C SER A 35 -28.61 29.46 -15.27
N ASN A 36 -28.44 28.17 -15.52
CA ASN A 36 -29.19 27.50 -16.56
C ASN A 36 -29.81 26.22 -15.97
N ASP A 37 -31.06 26.42 -15.58
CA ASP A 37 -32.09 25.40 -15.47
C ASP A 37 -32.03 24.50 -16.71
N ASP A 38 -31.66 23.24 -16.52
CA ASP A 38 -32.03 22.20 -17.47
C ASP A 38 -32.36 20.93 -16.69
N THR A 39 -33.66 20.75 -16.58
CA THR A 39 -34.33 19.58 -16.06
C THR A 39 -34.07 18.40 -16.98
N TYR A 40 -33.44 17.35 -16.48
CA TYR A 40 -33.53 16.03 -17.09
C TYR A 40 -34.02 15.02 -16.06
N GLN A 41 -35.33 14.80 -16.11
CA GLN A 41 -36.01 13.69 -15.47
C GLN A 41 -36.23 12.58 -16.49
N ALA A 42 -36.06 11.35 -16.01
CA ALA A 42 -36.47 10.06 -16.57
C ALA A 42 -35.70 9.52 -17.80
N ASP A 43 -35.07 8.35 -17.62
CA ASP A 43 -35.69 7.13 -18.13
C ASP A 43 -35.10 5.86 -17.50
N ALA A 44 -36.00 4.97 -17.11
CA ALA A 44 -35.72 3.61 -16.73
C ALA A 44 -35.45 2.77 -17.98
N ASN A 45 -34.40 1.95 -17.98
CA ASN A 45 -34.48 0.52 -18.31
C ASN A 45 -33.13 -0.19 -18.07
N PRO A 46 -33.14 -1.45 -17.60
CA PRO A 46 -31.94 -2.24 -17.34
C PRO A 46 -31.51 -3.05 -18.58
N PRO A 47 -30.22 -3.32 -18.78
CA PRO A 47 -29.78 -4.49 -19.53
C PRO A 47 -29.19 -5.52 -18.55
N THR A 48 -29.92 -6.61 -18.40
CA THR A 48 -29.40 -7.87 -17.89
C THR A 48 -28.47 -8.45 -18.95
N ASP A 49 -27.18 -8.55 -18.68
CA ASP A 49 -26.41 -9.67 -19.21
C ASP A 49 -25.24 -10.03 -18.29
N THR A 50 -25.09 -11.33 -18.13
CA THR A 50 -24.30 -12.04 -17.14
C THR A 50 -22.80 -11.85 -17.31
N ILE A 51 -22.12 -11.29 -16.30
CA ILE A 51 -20.71 -11.61 -15.99
C ILE A 51 -20.55 -11.74 -14.46
N GLU A 52 -20.34 -12.98 -14.07
CA GLU A 52 -19.48 -13.49 -12.99
C GLU A 52 -19.44 -12.74 -11.65
N ARG A 53 -19.92 -13.45 -10.63
CA ARG A 53 -19.69 -13.35 -9.18
C ARG A 53 -18.45 -12.53 -8.75
N VAL A 54 -18.55 -11.21 -8.81
CA VAL A 54 -17.71 -10.32 -8.03
C VAL A 54 -18.17 -10.43 -6.59
N THR A 55 -17.29 -10.93 -5.72
CA THR A 55 -17.47 -10.87 -4.27
C THR A 55 -17.92 -9.48 -3.89
N GLN A 56 -19.14 -9.40 -3.36
CA GLN A 56 -19.81 -8.21 -2.88
C GLN A 56 -18.99 -7.61 -1.73
N THR A 57 -17.98 -6.80 -2.04
CA THR A 57 -17.36 -5.91 -1.05
C THR A 57 -18.31 -4.75 -0.86
N LYS A 58 -19.03 -4.77 0.26
CA LYS A 58 -19.82 -3.64 0.73
C LYS A 58 -18.94 -2.38 0.69
N PRO A 59 -19.40 -1.28 0.08
CA PRO A 59 -18.73 0.01 0.19
C PRO A 59 -19.06 0.54 1.60
N GLY A 60 -18.18 0.30 2.55
CA GLY A 60 -18.41 0.69 3.95
C GLY A 60 -17.54 0.03 5.00
N ASP A 61 -16.67 -0.93 4.65
CA ASP A 61 -15.68 -1.44 5.60
C ASP A 61 -14.51 -0.46 5.69
N VAL A 62 -14.63 0.49 6.62
CA VAL A 62 -13.59 1.43 7.01
C VAL A 62 -12.41 0.64 7.56
N GLY A 63 -11.41 0.39 6.71
CA GLY A 63 -10.15 -0.25 7.07
C GLY A 63 -10.30 -1.74 7.36
N SER A 64 -10.41 -2.55 6.30
CA SER A 64 -10.29 -4.00 6.43
C SER A 64 -9.03 -4.30 7.26
N LYS A 65 -9.18 -4.95 8.42
CA LYS A 65 -8.08 -5.36 9.30
C LYS A 65 -7.32 -6.54 8.66
N SER A 66 -6.93 -6.37 7.42
CA SER A 66 -6.31 -7.38 6.58
C SER A 66 -5.52 -6.70 5.48
N CYS A 67 -4.44 -7.33 5.06
CA CYS A 67 -3.69 -6.96 3.88
C CYS A 67 -3.95 -7.98 2.77
N SER A 68 -4.67 -7.59 1.71
CA SER A 68 -4.95 -8.47 0.58
C SER A 68 -3.71 -8.85 -0.23
N LEU A 69 -2.66 -8.01 -0.20
CA LEU A 69 -1.38 -8.27 -0.85
C LEU A 69 -0.62 -9.39 -0.15
N CYS A 70 -0.58 -9.35 1.18
CA CYS A 70 0.21 -10.28 1.99
C CYS A 70 -0.62 -11.45 2.55
N GLY A 71 -1.95 -11.42 2.39
CA GLY A 71 -2.85 -12.47 2.85
C GLY A 71 -2.94 -12.59 4.38
N VAL A 72 -2.66 -11.51 5.11
CA VAL A 72 -2.62 -11.48 6.58
C VAL A 72 -3.79 -10.71 7.17
N ASN A 73 -4.26 -11.13 8.34
CA ASN A 73 -5.34 -10.49 9.11
C ASN A 73 -4.80 -9.97 10.44
N PHE A 74 -5.33 -8.84 10.90
CA PHE A 74 -4.88 -8.11 12.08
C PHE A 74 -5.99 -7.98 13.11
N TYR A 75 -5.63 -7.85 14.38
CA TYR A 75 -6.58 -7.57 15.46
C TYR A 75 -6.92 -6.09 15.52
N THR A 76 -5.90 -5.22 15.37
CA THR A 76 -6.07 -3.76 15.43
C THR A 76 -5.73 -3.09 14.11
N VAL A 77 -6.25 -1.87 13.91
CA VAL A 77 -5.88 -1.02 12.77
C VAL A 77 -4.44 -0.53 12.93
N GLU A 78 -3.93 -0.42 14.15
CA GLU A 78 -2.54 -0.03 14.40
C GLU A 78 -1.57 -1.12 13.90
N ASP A 79 -1.88 -2.39 14.14
CA ASP A 79 -1.09 -3.53 13.62
C ASP A 79 -1.12 -3.57 12.08
N GLN A 80 -2.28 -3.28 11.47
CA GLN A 80 -2.37 -3.16 10.03
C GLN A 80 -1.48 -2.02 9.50
N LYS A 81 -1.52 -0.86 10.17
CA LYS A 81 -0.73 0.32 9.82
C LYS A 81 0.78 0.09 10.02
N SER A 82 1.18 -0.62 11.06
CA SER A 82 2.59 -0.99 11.28
C SER A 82 3.05 -1.98 10.22
N HIS A 83 2.22 -2.98 9.88
CA HIS A 83 2.50 -3.93 8.80
C HIS A 83 2.72 -3.25 7.45
N VAL A 84 1.87 -2.30 7.05
CA VAL A 84 2.01 -1.60 5.75
C VAL A 84 3.34 -0.83 5.65
N ARG A 85 3.96 -0.47 6.79
CA ARG A 85 5.27 0.17 6.86
C ARG A 85 6.45 -0.81 6.97
N SER A 86 6.19 -2.10 7.19
CA SER A 86 7.22 -3.12 7.38
C SER A 86 7.96 -3.49 6.10
N ASP A 87 9.17 -4.01 6.23
CA ASP A 87 9.94 -4.52 5.09
C ASP A 87 9.25 -5.70 4.39
N PHE A 88 8.52 -6.55 5.13
CA PHE A 88 7.75 -7.64 4.56
C PHE A 88 6.68 -7.15 3.57
N HIS A 89 5.89 -6.14 3.96
CA HIS A 89 4.87 -5.56 3.08
C HIS A 89 5.50 -4.91 1.85
N ASN A 90 6.55 -4.10 2.07
CA ASN A 90 7.23 -3.38 0.99
C ASN A 90 7.93 -4.34 0.01
N TYR A 91 8.48 -5.45 0.50
CA TYR A 91 9.06 -6.49 -0.34
C TYR A 91 8.00 -7.14 -1.21
N ASN A 92 6.88 -7.57 -0.63
CA ASN A 92 5.75 -8.12 -1.38
C ASN A 92 5.15 -7.15 -2.40
N LEU A 93 5.12 -5.85 -2.06
CA LEU A 93 4.68 -4.80 -2.97
C LEU A 93 5.61 -4.72 -4.19
N LYS A 94 6.93 -4.75 -3.97
CA LYS A 94 7.93 -4.73 -5.04
C LYS A 94 7.89 -6.01 -5.89
N GLN A 95 7.68 -7.17 -5.28
CA GLN A 95 7.46 -8.43 -6.01
C GLN A 95 6.27 -8.30 -6.96
N LYS A 96 5.12 -7.81 -6.47
CA LYS A 96 3.92 -7.65 -7.28
C LYS A 96 4.09 -6.65 -8.42
N ILE A 97 4.77 -5.52 -8.18
CA ILE A 97 5.10 -4.53 -9.23
C ILE A 97 5.96 -5.17 -10.33
N ARG A 98 6.86 -6.09 -9.98
CA ARG A 98 7.70 -6.85 -10.92
C ARG A 98 6.96 -8.03 -11.57
N GLY A 99 5.67 -8.23 -11.29
CA GLY A 99 4.91 -9.40 -11.77
C GLY A 99 5.28 -10.72 -11.09
N ALA A 100 6.08 -10.67 -10.03
CA ALA A 100 6.44 -11.84 -9.23
C ALA A 100 5.37 -12.16 -8.18
N LYS A 101 5.35 -13.42 -7.73
CA LYS A 101 4.44 -13.86 -6.67
C LYS A 101 4.84 -13.23 -5.33
N ALA A 102 3.85 -12.77 -4.58
CA ALA A 102 4.04 -12.40 -3.18
C ALA A 102 4.43 -13.64 -2.36
N VAL A 103 5.33 -13.43 -1.40
CA VAL A 103 5.79 -14.45 -0.46
C VAL A 103 5.01 -14.38 0.84
N THR A 104 4.95 -15.52 1.52
CA THR A 104 4.43 -15.65 2.89
C THR A 104 5.43 -15.11 3.91
N GLU A 105 4.97 -14.90 5.14
CA GLU A 105 5.83 -14.44 6.25
C GLU A 105 6.98 -15.42 6.52
N ILE A 106 6.70 -16.72 6.53
CA ILE A 106 7.70 -17.78 6.73
C ILE A 106 8.77 -17.76 5.62
N GLU A 107 8.35 -17.58 4.37
CA GLU A 107 9.28 -17.46 3.24
C GLU A 107 10.14 -16.19 3.35
N PHE A 108 9.56 -15.08 3.81
CA PHE A 108 10.29 -13.85 4.04
C PHE A 108 11.32 -13.99 5.16
N GLU A 109 10.97 -14.57 6.30
CA GLU A 109 11.91 -14.85 7.39
C GLU A 109 13.08 -15.70 6.92
N LYS A 110 12.82 -16.72 6.11
CA LYS A 110 13.87 -17.54 5.51
C LYS A 110 14.79 -16.71 4.59
N LEU A 111 14.23 -15.87 3.74
CA LEU A 111 15.02 -15.00 2.85
C LEU A 111 15.92 -14.05 3.64
N VAL A 112 15.43 -13.52 4.76
CA VAL A 112 16.22 -12.68 5.69
C VAL A 112 17.32 -13.50 6.37
N GLY A 113 17.02 -14.71 6.86
CA GLY A 113 18.02 -15.60 7.44
C GLY A 113 19.13 -15.98 6.45
N ASP A 114 18.75 -16.38 5.23
CA ASP A 114 19.69 -16.70 4.15
C ASP A 114 20.55 -15.48 3.77
N LEU A 115 20.03 -14.26 3.94
CA LEU A 115 20.78 -13.02 3.70
C LEU A 115 21.83 -12.80 4.80
N ASP A 116 21.46 -12.94 6.07
CA ASP A 116 22.38 -12.79 7.21
C ASP A 116 23.51 -13.86 7.17
N GLU A 117 23.18 -15.09 6.80
CA GLU A 117 24.18 -16.15 6.59
C GLU A 117 25.16 -15.81 5.44
N SER A 118 24.65 -15.23 4.34
CA SER A 118 25.48 -14.82 3.20
C SER A 118 26.44 -13.68 3.56
N LEU A 119 26.00 -12.77 4.44
CA LEU A 119 26.83 -11.67 4.95
C LEU A 119 27.87 -12.17 5.95
N SER A 120 27.52 -13.12 6.81
CA SER A 120 28.44 -13.68 7.81
C SER A 120 29.49 -14.64 7.22
N GLY A 121 29.20 -15.26 6.08
CA GLY A 121 30.02 -16.32 5.48
C GLY A 121 31.15 -15.83 4.55
N SER A 122 31.28 -14.53 4.29
CA SER A 122 32.24 -14.01 3.29
C SER A 122 32.77 -12.62 3.62
N ASP A 123 33.48 -12.46 4.74
CA ASP A 123 34.44 -11.36 4.93
C ASP A 123 35.85 -11.79 4.45
N SER A 124 35.96 -12.13 3.17
CA SER A 124 37.28 -12.30 2.54
C SER A 124 37.24 -11.77 1.11
N SER A 125 37.56 -10.48 1.01
CA SER A 125 38.02 -9.76 -0.17
C SER A 125 37.12 -9.74 -1.41
N ASP A 126 36.34 -8.67 -1.56
CA ASP A 126 36.19 -8.01 -2.86
C ASP A 126 35.76 -6.55 -2.65
N THR A 127 36.74 -5.65 -2.57
CA THR A 127 36.53 -4.21 -2.71
C THR A 127 36.45 -3.93 -4.20
N GLU A 128 35.25 -3.93 -4.75
CA GLU A 128 34.99 -3.32 -6.06
C GLU A 128 34.07 -2.13 -5.82
N GLU A 129 34.66 -0.97 -6.04
CA GLU A 129 34.07 0.36 -5.99
C GLU A 129 32.95 0.45 -7.04
N ASP A 130 31.74 0.76 -6.60
CA ASP A 130 30.76 1.49 -7.40
C ASP A 130 30.09 2.50 -6.47
N GLU A 131 30.71 3.68 -6.41
CA GLU A 131 30.12 4.88 -5.84
C GLU A 131 29.02 5.38 -6.78
N GLU A 132 27.74 5.25 -6.39
CA GLU A 132 26.64 6.18 -6.75
C GLU A 132 25.28 5.72 -6.15
N ASP A 133 25.03 6.00 -4.85
CA ASP A 133 23.73 6.51 -4.34
C ASP A 133 23.86 6.76 -2.83
N GLY A 134 23.62 8.00 -2.42
CA GLY A 134 24.06 8.52 -1.12
C GLY A 134 23.48 7.80 0.11
N GLY A 135 24.37 7.39 1.02
CA GLY A 135 24.20 7.42 2.49
C GLY A 135 22.93 6.81 3.11
N ARG A 136 22.14 6.03 2.36
CA ARG A 136 20.94 5.37 2.87
C ARG A 136 21.39 4.10 3.56
N LYS A 137 21.21 4.07 4.88
CA LYS A 137 21.35 2.85 5.69
C LYS A 137 20.75 1.68 4.91
N GLU A 138 21.56 0.66 4.68
CA GLU A 138 21.10 -0.57 4.04
C GLU A 138 19.95 -1.15 4.88
N THR A 139 18.74 -1.09 4.34
CA THR A 139 17.58 -1.74 4.98
C THR A 139 17.55 -3.20 4.55
N THR A 140 17.01 -4.08 5.40
CA THR A 140 16.83 -5.50 5.08
C THR A 140 16.18 -5.69 3.72
N LEU A 141 15.16 -4.89 3.40
CA LEU A 141 14.52 -4.88 2.09
C LEU A 141 15.48 -4.55 0.93
N SER A 142 16.35 -3.55 1.09
CA SER A 142 17.27 -3.13 0.03
C SER A 142 18.28 -4.24 -0.28
N SER A 143 18.79 -4.88 0.77
CA SER A 143 19.73 -6.00 0.67
C SER A 143 19.08 -7.23 0.02
N LEU A 144 17.83 -7.56 0.38
CA LEU A 144 17.07 -8.64 -0.26
C LEU A 144 16.88 -8.39 -1.77
N LEU A 145 16.51 -7.17 -2.17
CA LEU A 145 16.33 -6.83 -3.58
C LEU A 145 17.64 -6.87 -4.36
N LYS A 146 18.76 -6.46 -3.74
CA LYS A 146 20.09 -6.55 -4.36
C LYS A 146 20.49 -8.02 -4.60
N LYS A 147 20.27 -8.89 -3.61
CA LYS A 147 20.50 -10.34 -3.73
C LYS A 147 19.68 -10.95 -4.87
N GLN A 148 18.38 -10.63 -4.95
CA GLN A 148 17.52 -11.08 -6.04
C GLN A 148 17.99 -10.62 -7.43
N ALA A 149 18.42 -9.36 -7.55
CA ALA A 149 18.94 -8.83 -8.82
C ALA A 149 20.19 -9.58 -9.27
N LYS A 150 21.12 -9.89 -8.34
CA LYS A 150 22.32 -10.68 -8.64
C LYS A 150 21.99 -12.08 -9.12
N THR A 151 21.00 -12.75 -8.50
CA THR A 151 20.55 -14.09 -8.92
C THR A 151 19.76 -14.11 -10.23
N ALA A 152 19.07 -13.01 -10.58
CA ALA A 152 18.28 -12.94 -11.79
C ALA A 152 19.11 -12.65 -13.06
N ASN A 153 20.31 -12.09 -12.89
CA ASN A 153 21.23 -11.74 -13.98
C ASN A 153 22.41 -12.74 -14.12
N SER A 154 22.33 -13.88 -13.45
CA SER A 154 23.26 -15.02 -13.57
C SER A 154 22.56 -16.17 -14.29
#